data_AF-A0A6C0JG94-F1
#
_entry.id   AF-A0A6C0JG94-F1
#
_cell.length_a   1.000
_cell.length_b   1.000
_cell.length_c   1.000
_cell.angle_alpha   90.00
_cell.angle_beta   90.00
_cell.angle_gamma   90.00
#
_symmetry.space_group_name_H-M   'P 1'
#
loop_
_entity.id
_entity.type
_entity.pdbx_description
1 polymer ?
#
loop_
_entity_poly.entity_id
_entity_poly.type
_entity_poly.pdbx_seq_one_letter_code
_entity_poly.pdbx_strand_id
1 'polypeptide(L)' 'MNRPVSNVLIEALVIGVMNTALIFGIKQMNFKIETPLLHFIAGALIHILFEYSGGNRWWCKTTY' A
#
# COMPACT_ATOMS: atom_id res chain seq x y z
N MET A 1 24.34 -0.41 9.85
CA MET A 1 24.32 -0.93 8.46
C MET A 1 23.15 -0.28 7.74
N ASN A 2 23.38 0.30 6.56
CA ASN A 2 22.29 0.84 5.73
C ASN A 2 21.63 -0.30 4.94
N ARG A 3 20.30 -0.30 4.84
CA ARG A 3 19.54 -1.30 4.06
C ARG A 3 19.87 -1.15 2.56
N PRO A 4 19.85 -2.24 1.77
CA PRO A 4 20.04 -2.16 0.32
C PRO A 4 19.03 -1.20 -0.33
N VAL A 5 19.50 -0.34 -1.24
CA VAL A 5 18.65 0.61 -1.97
C VAL A 5 17.58 -0.11 -2.79
N SER A 6 17.90 -1.30 -3.31
CA SER A 6 16.95 -2.17 -4.01
C SER A 6 15.73 -2.51 -3.15
N ASN A 7 15.92 -2.75 -1.86
CA ASN A 7 14.83 -3.12 -0.96
C ASN A 7 13.90 -1.91 -0.76
N VAL A 8 14.47 -0.73 -0.50
CA VAL A 8 13.70 0.52 -0.38
C VAL A 8 12.93 0.83 -1.67
N LEU A 9 13.53 0.58 -2.83
CA LEU A 9 12.88 0.78 -4.13
C LEU A 9 11.70 -0.17 -4.32
N ILE A 10 11.85 -1.46 -3.99
CA ILE A 10 10.75 -2.44 -4.01
C ILE A 10 9.64 -2.02 -3.06
N GLU A 11 9.98 -1.64 -1.82
CA GLU A 11 9.02 -1.18 -0.83
C GLU A 11 8.21 0.02 -1.35
N ALA A 12 8.89 1.05 -1.88
CA ALA A 12 8.25 2.25 -2.40
C ALA A 12 7.35 1.98 -3.62
N LEU A 13 7.80 1.13 -4.55
CA LEU A 13 7.03 0.80 -5.75
C LEU A 13 5.76 0.03 -5.43
N VAL A 14 5.83 -0.97 -4.55
CA VAL A 14 4.65 -1.78 -4.18
C VAL A 14 3.61 -0.91 -3.49
N ILE A 15 4.00 -0.07 -2.52
CA ILE A 15 3.06 0.84 -1.83
C ILE A 15 2.48 1.87 -2.80
N GLY A 16 3.29 2.41 -3.72
CA GLY A 16 2.82 3.36 -4.74
C GLY A 16 1.75 2.75 -5.67
N VAL A 17 1.99 1.52 -6.14
CA VAL A 17 1.03 0.77 -6.98
C VAL A 17 -0.26 0.50 -6.20
N MET A 18 -0.16 0.05 -4.95
CA MET A 18 -1.33 -0.25 -4.12
C MET A 18 -2.17 1.00 -3.83
N ASN A 19 -1.55 2.12 -3.46
CA ASN A 19 -2.25 3.38 -3.24
C ASN A 19 -2.98 3.82 -4.52
N THR A 20 -2.31 3.76 -5.67
CA THR A 20 -2.91 4.12 -6.96
C THR A 20 -4.12 3.25 -7.28
N ALA A 21 -3.98 1.93 -7.12
CA ALA A 21 -5.05 0.97 -7.39
C ALA A 21 -6.27 1.17 -6.46
N LEU A 22 -6.04 1.36 -5.16
CA LEU A 22 -7.10 1.56 -4.17
C LEU A 22 -7.82 2.90 -4.35
N ILE A 23 -7.07 3.99 -4.51
CA ILE A 23 -7.64 5.33 -4.72
C ILE A 23 -8.46 5.36 -6.00
N PHE A 24 -7.93 4.79 -7.10
CA PHE A 24 -8.66 4.71 -8.36
C PHE A 24 -9.92 3.84 -8.24
N GLY A 25 -9.80 2.67 -7.61
CA GLY A 25 -10.93 1.76 -7.38
C GLY A 25 -12.05 2.41 -6.57
N ILE A 26 -11.71 3.09 -5.47
CA ILE A 26 -12.70 3.78 -4.63
C ILE A 26 -13.35 4.95 -5.39
N LYS A 27 -12.58 5.72 -6.18
CA LYS A 27 -13.14 6.80 -7.01
C LYS A 27 -14.15 6.28 -8.03
N GLN A 28 -13.93 5.09 -8.59
CA GLN A 28 -14.87 4.46 -9.53
C GLN A 28 -16.20 4.08 -8.89
N MET A 29 -16.24 3.88 -7.56
CA MET A 29 -17.47 3.54 -6.82
C MET A 29 -18.36 4.76 -6.52
N ASN A 30 -18.01 5.95 -7.02
CA ASN A 30 -18.78 7.20 -6.90
C ASN A 30 -19.06 7.63 -5.45
N PHE A 31 -18.19 7.24 -4.52
CA PHE A 31 -18.26 7.72 -3.14
C PHE A 31 -17.79 9.17 -3.04
N LYS A 32 -18.60 10.02 -2.42
CA LYS A 32 -18.23 11.41 -2.09
C LYS A 32 -17.42 11.44 -0.80
N ILE A 33 -16.15 11.07 -0.89
CA ILE A 33 -15.20 11.09 0.23
C ILE A 33 -14.20 12.24 0.00
N GLU A 34 -13.93 13.02 1.03
CA GLU A 34 -12.92 14.09 0.97
C GLU A 34 -11.53 13.51 0.69
N THR A 35 -10.72 14.22 -0.08
CA THR A 35 -9.40 13.74 -0.52
C THR A 35 -8.48 13.30 0.65
N PRO A 36 -8.36 14.05 1.77
CA PRO A 36 -7.55 13.61 2.91
C PRO A 36 -8.05 12.29 3.51
N LEU A 37 -9.37 12.16 3.67
CA LEU A 37 -10.00 10.95 4.22
C LEU A 37 -9.83 9.75 3.28
N LEU A 38 -9.89 9.96 1.97
CA LEU A 38 -9.64 8.92 0.97
C LEU A 38 -8.22 8.34 1.08
N HIS A 39 -7.20 9.19 1.25
CA HIS A 39 -5.81 8.73 1.42
C HIS A 39 -5.60 8.02 2.75
N PHE A 40 -6.24 8.50 3.83
CA PHE A 40 -6.25 7.82 5.12
C PHE A 40 -6.84 6.41 5.02
N ILE A 41 -8.02 6.28 4.41
CA ILE A 41 -8.69 4.98 4.21
C ILE A 41 -7.84 4.07 3.32
N ALA A 42 -7.30 4.58 2.21
CA ALA A 42 -6.45 3.80 1.32
C ALA A 42 -5.22 3.25 2.07
N GLY A 43 -4.53 4.07 2.87
CA GLY A 43 -3.42 3.63 3.70
C GLY A 43 -3.82 2.55 4.71
N ALA A 44 -4.94 2.74 5.42
CA ALA A 44 -5.44 1.74 6.36
C ALA A 44 -5.81 0.42 5.67
N LEU A 45 -6.42 0.47 4.49
CA LEU A 45 -6.77 -0.71 3.69
C LEU A 45 -5.52 -1.49 3.24
N ILE A 46 -4.42 -0.82 2.89
CA ILE A 46 -3.16 -1.50 2.54
C ILE A 46 -2.68 -2.38 3.71
N HIS A 47 -2.70 -1.87 4.94
CA HIS A 47 -2.29 -2.64 6.12
C HIS A 47 -3.18 -3.86 6.36
N ILE A 48 -4.50 -3.69 6.23
CA ILE A 48 -5.47 -4.79 6.35
C ILE A 48 -5.19 -5.83 5.26
N LEU A 49 -5.08 -5.41 4.00
CA LEU A 49 -4.80 -6.31 2.88
C LEU A 49 -3.50 -7.07 3.09
N PHE A 50 -2.44 -6.42 3.57
CA PHE A 50 -1.15 -7.05 3.82
C PHE A 50 -1.21 -8.12 4.91
N GLU A 51 -1.98 -7.89 5.96
CA GLU A 51 -2.15 -8.90 7.01
C GLU A 51 -2.93 -10.11 6.49
N TYR A 52 -4.08 -9.88 5.87
CA TYR A 52 -4.97 -10.97 5.46
C TYR A 52 -4.54 -11.70 4.19
N SER A 53 -3.70 -11.10 3.33
CA SER A 53 -3.13 -11.78 2.16
C SER A 53 -1.84 -12.54 2.45
N GLY A 54 -1.29 -12.43 3.67
CA GLY A 54 0.07 -12.89 3.97
C GLY A 54 1.17 -11.99 3.38
N GLY A 55 0.79 -10.82 2.84
CA GLY A 55 1.70 -9.78 2.34
C GLY A 55 2.77 -9.39 3.37
N ASN A 56 2.44 -9.31 4.66
CA ASN A 56 3.41 -9.04 5.73
C ASN A 56 4.54 -10.09 5.78
N ARG A 57 4.22 -11.38 5.62
CA ARG A 57 5.21 -12.45 5.61
C ARG A 57 6.09 -12.40 4.36
N TRP A 58 5.48 -12.12 3.20
CA TRP A 58 6.22 -11.94 1.95
C TRP A 58 7.14 -10.72 2.00
N TRP A 59 6.66 -9.61 2.55
CA TRP A 59 7.41 -8.37 2.74
C TRP A 59 8.67 -8.62 3.56
N CYS A 60 8.53 -9.23 4.74
CA CYS A 60 9.65 -9.56 5.61
C CYS A 60 10.66 -10.54 5.01
N LYS A 61 10.28 -11.39 4.04
CA LYS A 61 11.22 -12.28 3.36
C LYS A 61 11.95 -11.65 2.18
N THR A 62 11.39 -10.56 1.65
CA THR A 62 11.85 -9.94 0.40
C THR A 62 12.70 -8.71 0.70
N THR A 63 12.35 -7.95 1.74
CA THR A 63 12.96 -6.64 2.00
C THR A 63 13.79 -6.60 3.28
N TYR A 64 13.71 -7.61 4.14
CA TYR A 64 14.46 -7.76 5.39
C TYR A 64 15.26 -9.06 5.40
#